data_AF-A0A7V4E5Q2-F1
#
_entry.id   AF-A0A7V4E5Q2-F1
#
_cell.length_a   1.000
_cell.length_b   1.000
_cell.length_c   1.000
_cell.angle_alpha   90.00
_cell.angle_beta   90.00
_cell.angle_gamma   90.00
#
_symmetry.space_group_name_H-M   'P 1'
#
loop_
_entity.id
_entity.type
_entity.pdbx_description
1 polymer ?
#
loop_
_entity_poly.entity_id
_entity_poly.type
_entity_poly.pdbx_seq_one_letter_code
_entity_poly.pdbx_strand_id
1 'polypeptide(L)'
;MRQGFFALLTADPLRGALRPVEARLLEEARGEALFLVPYPLRDLAEAWRLAYRSLGLRRGRVLYLRRREEAFDPEIAQRVAASPLVLLAAEGLPEFLDLIRGSLLLQALLEVHRQGGGV
;
A
#
# COMPACT_ATOMS: atom_id res chain seq x y z
N MET A 1 -7.86 -19.62 -9.09
CA MET A 1 -7.12 -18.40 -8.68
C MET A 1 -8.07 -17.53 -7.88
N ARG A 2 -7.70 -17.09 -6.67
CA ARG A 2 -8.52 -16.14 -5.88
C ARG A 2 -8.33 -14.76 -6.50
N GLN A 3 -9.41 -14.05 -6.81
CA GLN A 3 -9.31 -12.64 -7.20
C GLN A 3 -8.90 -11.81 -5.97
N GLY A 4 -8.06 -10.80 -6.19
CA GLY A 4 -7.66 -9.86 -5.15
C GLY A 4 -8.79 -8.92 -4.77
N PHE A 5 -8.47 -7.87 -4.04
CA PHE A 5 -9.45 -6.84 -3.68
C PHE A 5 -8.83 -5.45 -3.70
N PHE A 6 -9.69 -4.46 -3.88
CA PHE A 6 -9.42 -3.06 -3.57
C PHE A 6 -10.28 -2.66 -2.37
N ALA A 7 -9.66 -2.15 -1.31
CA ALA A 7 -10.37 -1.71 -0.13
C ALA A 7 -10.11 -0.22 0.14
N LEU A 8 -11.19 0.54 0.37
CA LEU A 8 -11.08 1.91 0.87
C LEU A 8 -11.25 1.90 2.39
N LEU A 9 -10.18 2.27 3.12
CA LEU A 9 -10.20 2.39 4.57
C LEU A 9 -10.30 3.87 4.96
N THR A 10 -11.41 4.27 5.59
CA THR A 10 -11.69 5.67 5.96
C THR A 10 -11.44 5.93 7.45
N ALA A 11 -10.26 5.55 7.96
CA ALA A 11 -9.86 5.84 9.34
C ALA A 11 -8.36 6.00 9.47
N ASP A 12 -7.92 6.72 10.51
CA ASP A 12 -6.51 6.81 10.89
C ASP A 12 -6.07 5.50 11.57
N PRO A 13 -5.11 4.75 10.99
CA PRO A 13 -4.63 3.49 11.57
C PRO A 13 -4.05 3.64 12.98
N LEU A 14 -3.49 4.80 13.33
CA LEU A 14 -2.94 5.05 14.67
C LEU A 14 -4.02 5.13 15.74
N ARG A 15 -5.23 5.56 15.38
CA ARG A 15 -6.39 5.57 16.29
C ARG A 15 -6.94 4.18 16.54
N GLY A 16 -6.58 3.21 15.71
CA GLY A 16 -6.90 1.80 15.88
C GLY A 16 -8.36 1.43 15.64
N ALA A 17 -9.14 2.30 14.98
CA ALA A 17 -10.55 2.05 14.69
C ALA A 17 -10.76 0.84 13.78
N LEU A 18 -9.75 0.47 12.99
CA LEU A 18 -9.80 -0.63 12.02
C LEU A 18 -8.87 -1.80 12.37
N ARG A 19 -8.34 -1.89 13.60
CA ARG A 19 -7.38 -2.95 13.98
C ARG A 19 -7.81 -4.38 13.60
N PRO A 20 -9.08 -4.81 13.80
CA PRO A 20 -9.48 -6.16 13.40
C PRO A 20 -9.39 -6.38 11.88
N VAL A 21 -9.75 -5.36 11.09
CA VAL A 21 -9.67 -5.40 9.63
C VAL A 21 -8.21 -5.41 9.19
N GLU A 22 -7.39 -4.49 9.71
CA GLU A 22 -5.96 -4.37 9.41
C GLU A 22 -5.19 -5.65 9.76
N ALA A 23 -5.45 -6.25 10.93
CA ALA A 23 -4.86 -7.51 11.34
C ALA A 23 -5.26 -8.67 10.40
N ARG A 24 -6.53 -8.71 9.97
CA ARG A 24 -7.00 -9.72 9.03
C ARG A 24 -6.35 -9.56 7.65
N LEU A 25 -6.22 -8.34 7.15
CA LEU A 25 -5.52 -8.06 5.89
C LEU A 25 -4.06 -8.53 5.95
N LEU A 26 -3.38 -8.26 7.07
CA LEU A 26 -2.01 -8.73 7.30
C LEU A 26 -1.94 -10.26 7.37
N GLU A 27 -2.89 -10.92 8.02
CA GLU A 27 -2.95 -12.39 8.08
C GLU A 27 -3.04 -12.99 6.67
N GLU A 28 -3.95 -12.49 5.83
CA GLU A 28 -4.11 -12.94 4.44
C GLU A 28 -2.84 -12.67 3.61
N ALA A 29 -2.16 -11.56 3.88
CA ALA A 29 -0.88 -11.20 3.27
C ALA A 29 0.35 -11.85 3.93
N ARG A 30 0.15 -12.83 4.83
CA ARG A 30 1.21 -13.55 5.56
C ARG A 30 2.16 -12.65 6.35
N GLY A 31 1.65 -11.51 6.80
CA GLY A 31 2.37 -10.47 7.52
C GLY A 31 3.29 -9.64 6.61
N GLU A 32 3.10 -9.63 5.30
CA GLU A 32 3.88 -8.82 4.37
C GLU A 32 3.03 -7.66 3.83
N ALA A 33 3.57 -6.44 3.85
CA ALA A 33 2.90 -5.27 3.30
C ALA A 33 3.88 -4.22 2.77
N LEU A 34 3.47 -3.52 1.71
CA LEU A 34 4.15 -2.35 1.17
C LEU A 34 3.29 -1.11 1.41
N PHE A 35 3.80 -0.13 2.15
CA PHE A 35 3.17 1.17 2.31
C PHE A 35 3.58 2.06 1.13
N LEU A 36 2.62 2.47 0.30
CA LEU A 36 2.86 3.32 -0.85
C LEU A 36 2.27 4.70 -0.61
N VAL A 37 3.14 5.71 -0.48
CA VAL A 37 2.75 7.07 -0.05
C VAL A 37 3.44 8.16 -0.88
N PRO A 38 2.91 9.38 -0.92
CA PRO A 38 3.69 10.54 -1.36
C PRO A 38 4.77 10.89 -0.32
N TYR A 39 5.89 11.46 -0.75
CA TYR A 39 7.06 11.77 0.09
C TYR A 39 6.75 12.56 1.38
N PRO A 40 5.85 13.57 1.39
CA PRO A 40 5.49 14.27 2.62
C PRO A 40 4.93 13.36 3.72
N LEU A 41 4.34 12.21 3.37
CA LEU A 41 3.78 11.25 4.32
C LEU A 41 4.75 10.14 4.73
N ARG A 42 6.03 10.22 4.33
CA ARG A 42 7.03 9.19 4.65
C ARG A 42 7.10 8.88 6.14
N ASP A 43 7.22 9.90 6.98
CA ASP A 43 7.44 9.70 8.41
C ASP A 43 6.19 9.13 9.10
N LEU A 44 5.01 9.52 8.62
CA LEU A 44 3.73 8.94 9.05
C LEU A 44 3.62 7.47 8.63
N ALA A 45 4.01 7.13 7.40
CA ALA A 45 4.02 5.76 6.91
C ALA A 45 4.99 4.85 7.68
N GLU A 46 6.14 5.38 8.09
CA GLU A 46 7.07 4.69 8.98
C GLU A 46 6.46 4.45 10.36
N ALA A 47 5.75 5.44 10.92
CA ALA A 47 5.03 5.26 12.18
C ALA A 47 3.95 4.18 12.08
N TRP A 48 3.17 4.15 10.99
CA TRP A 48 2.21 3.07 10.72
C TRP A 48 2.89 1.72 10.60
N ARG A 49 3.99 1.62 9.84
CA ARG A 49 4.76 0.37 9.69
C ARG A 49 5.20 -0.19 11.06
N LEU A 50 5.60 0.67 11.99
CA LEU A 50 5.93 0.26 13.35
C LEU A 50 4.70 -0.19 14.14
N ALA A 51 3.60 0.57 14.09
CA ALA A 51 2.35 0.21 14.79
C ALA A 51 1.78 -1.15 14.31
N TYR A 52 1.86 -1.42 13.00
CA TYR A 52 1.34 -2.64 12.37
C TYR A 52 2.10 -3.90 12.80
N ARG A 53 3.29 -3.77 13.42
CA ARG A 53 3.98 -4.92 14.06
C ARG A 53 3.10 -5.60 15.09
N SER A 54 2.37 -4.82 15.89
CA SER A 54 1.44 -5.35 16.89
C SER A 54 0.23 -6.08 16.28
N LEU A 55 -0.05 -5.83 14.99
CA LEU A 55 -1.15 -6.44 14.23
C LEU A 55 -0.69 -7.65 13.39
N GLY A 56 0.58 -8.05 13.48
CA GLY A 56 1.10 -9.21 12.77
C GLY A 56 1.99 -8.91 11.57
N LEU A 57 2.38 -7.65 11.34
CA LEU A 57 3.33 -7.30 10.27
C LEU A 57 4.72 -7.88 10.56
N ARG A 58 5.18 -8.76 9.67
CA ARG A 58 6.50 -9.42 9.69
C ARG A 58 7.49 -8.75 8.74
N ARG A 59 7.04 -8.38 7.54
CA ARG A 59 7.84 -7.70 6.51
C ARG A 59 7.08 -6.48 6.01
N GLY A 60 7.40 -5.32 6.58
CA GLY A 60 6.90 -4.03 6.13
C GLY A 60 7.96 -3.27 5.36
N ARG A 61 7.60 -2.71 4.21
CA ARG A 61 8.44 -1.77 3.45
C ARG A 61 7.66 -0.47 3.23
N VAL A 62 8.35 0.66 3.25
CA VAL A 62 7.76 1.95 2.84
C VAL A 62 8.36 2.33 1.49
N LEU A 63 7.50 2.63 0.53
CA LEU A 63 7.85 3.23 -0.75
C LEU A 63 7.19 4.59 -0.82
N TYR A 64 8.00 5.62 -1.02
CA TYR A 64 7.52 6.99 -1.15
C TYR A 64 7.82 7.54 -2.54
N LEU A 65 6.86 8.27 -3.12
CA LEU A 65 7.03 8.99 -4.37
C LEU A 65 7.35 10.45 -4.08
N ARG A 66 8.53 10.91 -4.50
CA ARG A 66 8.97 12.30 -4.46
C ARG A 66 8.48 13.09 -5.65
N ARG A 67 8.35 12.43 -6.81
CA ARG A 67 8.00 13.05 -8.09
C ARG A 67 7.19 12.11 -8.96
N ARG A 68 6.47 12.67 -9.94
CA ARG A 68 5.57 11.90 -10.82
C ARG A 68 6.32 10.86 -11.66
N GLU A 69 7.56 11.15 -12.05
CA GLU A 69 8.38 10.27 -12.90
C GLU A 69 8.64 8.91 -12.25
N GLU A 70 8.69 8.86 -10.91
CA GLU A 70 8.87 7.61 -10.16
C GLU A 70 7.67 6.67 -10.28
N ALA A 71 6.48 7.17 -10.61
CA ALA A 71 5.33 6.32 -10.93
C ALA A 71 5.53 5.55 -12.26
N PHE A 72 6.44 6.00 -13.11
CA PHE A 72 6.80 5.37 -14.38
C PHE A 72 8.11 4.56 -14.31
N ASP A 73 8.72 4.44 -13.12
CA ASP A 73 9.94 3.68 -12.91
C ASP A 73 9.63 2.15 -12.89
N PRO A 74 10.23 1.35 -13.79
CA PRO A 74 10.01 -0.09 -13.84
C PRO A 74 10.42 -0.84 -12.56
N GLU A 75 11.45 -0.37 -11.86
CA GLU A 75 11.94 -1.01 -10.64
C GLU A 75 10.96 -0.79 -9.48
N ILE A 76 10.38 0.41 -9.39
CA ILE A 76 9.29 0.72 -8.44
C ILE A 76 8.07 -0.13 -8.74
N ALA A 77 7.66 -0.20 -10.01
CA ALA A 77 6.51 -1.00 -10.43
C ALA A 77 6.70 -2.50 -10.11
N GLN A 78 7.89 -3.07 -10.36
CA GLN A 78 8.18 -4.47 -10.01
C GLN A 78 8.09 -4.72 -8.49
N ARG A 79 8.65 -3.81 -7.67
CA ARG A 79 8.59 -3.94 -6.21
C ARG A 79 7.13 -3.90 -5.70
N VAL A 80 6.29 -3.08 -6.31
CA VAL A 80 4.86 -2.97 -5.97
C VAL A 80 4.12 -4.23 -6.40
N ALA A 81 4.27 -4.68 -7.65
CA ALA A 81 3.61 -5.87 -8.19
C ALA A 81 3.97 -7.17 -7.44
N ALA A 82 5.15 -7.23 -6.83
CA ALA A 82 5.60 -8.37 -6.04
C ALA A 82 5.04 -8.40 -4.61
N SER A 83 4.32 -7.37 -4.18
CA SER A 83 3.80 -7.27 -2.80
C SER A 83 2.42 -7.94 -2.69
N PRO A 84 2.17 -8.79 -1.68
CA PRO A 84 0.87 -9.43 -1.49
C PRO A 84 -0.20 -8.48 -0.94
N LEU A 85 0.23 -7.39 -0.30
CA LEU A 85 -0.63 -6.30 0.18
C LEU A 85 0.09 -4.97 -0.03
N VAL A 86 -0.59 -4.04 -0.68
CA VAL A 86 -0.14 -2.65 -0.81
C VAL A 86 -1.12 -1.78 -0.03
N LEU A 87 -0.60 -0.93 0.86
CA LEU A 87 -1.39 0.02 1.63
C LEU A 87 -1.14 1.41 1.06
N LEU A 88 -2.15 1.94 0.37
CA LEU A 88 -2.13 3.29 -0.18
C LEU A 88 -2.52 4.28 0.91
N ALA A 89 -1.72 5.32 1.09
CA ALA A 89 -2.12 6.43 1.94
C ALA A 89 -1.72 7.77 1.33
N ALA A 90 -2.71 8.66 1.26
CA ALA A 90 -2.59 10.01 0.77
C ALA A 90 -3.57 10.91 1.53
N GLU A 91 -3.20 12.15 1.80
CA GLU A 91 -4.13 13.17 2.34
C GLU A 91 -5.19 13.57 1.32
N GLY A 92 -4.91 13.37 0.02
CA GLY A 92 -5.84 13.51 -1.09
C GLY A 92 -5.76 12.29 -2.02
N LEU A 93 -6.69 11.34 -1.84
CA LEU A 93 -6.75 10.14 -2.68
C LEU A 93 -6.97 10.49 -4.17
N PRO A 94 -7.90 11.40 -4.54
CA PRO A 94 -8.08 11.79 -5.95
C PRO A 94 -6.80 12.34 -6.58
N GLU A 95 -6.09 13.22 -5.88
CA GLU A 95 -4.85 13.83 -6.34
C GLU A 95 -3.74 12.80 -6.51
N PHE A 96 -3.67 11.82 -5.60
CA PHE A 96 -2.72 10.72 -5.69
C PHE A 96 -3.04 9.78 -6.86
N LEU A 97 -4.32 9.44 -7.06
CA LEU A 97 -4.75 8.63 -8.20
C LEU A 97 -4.48 9.34 -9.54
N ASP A 98 -4.69 10.65 -9.61
CA ASP A 98 -4.37 11.47 -10.77
C ASP A 98 -2.86 11.54 -11.06
N LEU A 99 -2.03 11.49 -10.01
CA LEU A 99 -0.58 11.42 -10.12
C LEU A 99 -0.12 10.09 -10.76
N ILE A 100 -0.74 8.98 -10.38
CA ILE A 100 -0.38 7.65 -10.88
C ILE A 100 -1.17 7.21 -12.13
N ARG A 101 -2.12 8.02 -12.61
CA ARG A 101 -2.90 7.71 -13.81
C ARG A 101 -2.00 7.53 -15.03
N GLY A 102 -2.22 6.41 -15.74
CA GLY A 102 -1.44 6.03 -16.93
C GLY A 102 -0.01 5.57 -16.64
N SER A 103 0.36 5.39 -15.37
CA SER A 103 1.72 5.04 -14.96
C SER A 103 1.94 3.52 -14.84
N LEU A 104 3.20 3.10 -14.80
CA LEU A 104 3.57 1.71 -14.53
C LEU A 104 3.16 1.29 -13.11
N LEU A 105 3.16 2.22 -12.17
CA LEU A 105 2.73 2.00 -10.81
C LEU A 105 1.25 1.61 -10.72
N LEU A 106 0.37 2.27 -11.49
CA LEU A 106 -1.05 1.89 -11.54
C LEU A 106 -1.22 0.49 -12.13
N GLN A 107 -0.45 0.14 -13.17
CA GLN A 107 -0.46 -1.23 -13.71
C GLN A 107 0.03 -2.26 -12.68
N ALA A 108 1.04 -1.92 -11.89
CA ALA A 108 1.53 -2.78 -10.81
C ALA A 108 0.46 -3.02 -9.73
N LEU A 109 -0.31 -2.00 -9.33
CA LEU A 109 -1.43 -2.15 -8.40
C LEU A 109 -2.52 -3.07 -8.95
N LEU A 110 -2.87 -2.94 -10.24
CA LEU A 110 -3.80 -3.85 -10.91
C LEU A 110 -3.26 -5.28 -10.96
N GLU A 111 -1.95 -5.44 -11.13
CA GLU A 111 -1.29 -6.74 -11.12
C GLU A 111 -1.33 -7.40 -9.74
N VAL A 112 -1.12 -6.64 -8.64
CA VAL A 112 -1.32 -7.15 -7.26
C VAL A 112 -2.71 -7.75 -7.11
N HIS A 113 -3.74 -7.01 -7.52
CA HIS A 113 -5.12 -7.50 -7.50
C HIS A 113 -5.30 -8.77 -8.37
N ARG A 114 -4.73 -8.79 -9.58
CA ARG A 114 -4.83 -9.94 -10.49
C ARG A 114 -4.15 -11.21 -9.94
N GLN A 115 -3.11 -11.05 -9.13
CA GLN A 115 -2.41 -12.14 -8.45
C GLN A 115 -3.11 -12.63 -7.17
N GLY A 116 -4.23 -11.99 -6.78
CA GLY A 116 -4.96 -12.34 -5.56
C GLY A 116 -4.53 -11.55 -4.32
N GLY A 117 -3.68 -10.53 -4.49
CA GLY A 117 -3.26 -9.62 -3.42
C GLY A 117 -4.28 -8.53 -3.12
N GLY A 118 -4.01 -7.77 -2.06
CA GLY A 118 -4.83 -6.63 -1.64
C GLY A 118 -4.19 -5.30 -1.99
N VAL A 119 -5.02 -4.32 -2.36
CA VAL A 119 -4.66 -2.91 -2.48
C VAL A 119 -5.61 -2.05 -1.66
#